data_AF-A0A350UI99-F1
#
_entry.id   AF-A0A350UI99-F1
#
_cell.length_a   1.000
_cell.length_b   1.000
_cell.length_c   1.000
_cell.angle_alpha   90.00
_cell.angle_beta   90.00
_cell.angle_gamma   90.00
#
_symmetry.space_group_name_H-M   'P 1'
#
loop_
_entity.id
_entity.type
_entity.pdbx_description
1 polymer ?
#
loop_
_entity_poly.entity_id
_entity_poly.type
_entity_poly.pdbx_seq_one_letter_code
_entity_poly.pdbx_strand_id
1 'polypeptide(L)'
;MNPRQAPDPECQDIFARLSEYLDGELSPEEAAHFEAHIAACPPCVEFVESLKKSIDAAHRFHSPCAPEHVPAEVAERLKKAWAASLARRGPEK
;
A
#
# COMPACT_ATOMS: atom_id res chain seq x y z
N MET A 1 8.34 -19.74 4.69
CA MET A 1 7.45 -19.70 5.89
C MET A 1 7.27 -21.08 6.52
N ASN A 2 7.74 -21.29 7.75
CA ASN A 2 7.52 -22.54 8.52
C ASN A 2 6.26 -22.35 9.39
N PRO A 3 5.18 -23.13 9.20
CA PRO A 3 3.83 -22.80 9.68
C PRO A 3 3.56 -23.07 11.17
N ARG A 4 4.57 -22.98 12.05
CA ARG A 4 4.47 -23.42 13.47
C ARG A 4 4.89 -22.41 14.54
N GLN A 5 5.21 -21.17 14.19
CA GLN A 5 5.55 -20.13 15.17
C GLN A 5 4.56 -18.97 15.06
N ALA A 6 4.08 -18.49 16.21
CA ALA A 6 3.32 -17.25 16.26
C ALA A 6 4.23 -16.11 15.75
N PRO A 7 3.71 -15.20 14.93
CA PRO A 7 4.50 -14.07 14.45
C PRO A 7 4.97 -13.22 15.62
N ASP A 8 6.19 -12.69 15.51
CA ASP A 8 6.73 -11.73 16.48
C ASP A 8 5.76 -10.54 16.61
N PRO A 9 5.45 -10.08 17.83
CA PRO A 9 4.57 -8.92 18.04
C PRO A 9 5.03 -7.67 17.28
N GLU A 10 6.34 -7.47 17.12
CA GLU A 10 6.92 -6.34 16.40
C GLU A 10 6.69 -6.46 14.89
N CYS A 11 6.70 -7.68 14.34
CA CYS A 11 6.26 -7.88 12.96
C CYS A 11 4.80 -7.42 12.79
N GLN A 12 3.91 -7.77 13.74
CA GLN A 12 2.49 -7.38 13.66
C GLN A 12 2.31 -5.86 13.67
N ASP A 13 3.08 -5.15 14.51
CA ASP A 13 3.04 -3.68 14.56
C ASP A 13 3.51 -3.06 13.24
N ILE A 14 4.62 -3.56 12.68
CA ILE A 14 5.11 -3.12 11.36
C ILE A 14 4.06 -3.37 10.28
N PHE A 15 3.39 -4.51 10.29
CA PHE A 15 2.31 -4.80 9.34
C PHE A 15 1.11 -3.86 9.51
N ALA A 16 0.74 -3.54 10.75
CA ALA A 16 -0.39 -2.67 11.04
C ALA A 16 -0.17 -1.23 10.55
N ARG A 17 1.07 -0.75 10.63
CA ARG A 17 1.45 0.63 10.27
C ARG A 17 2.22 0.74 8.96
N LEU A 18 2.23 -0.33 8.16
CA LEU A 18 3.00 -0.38 6.92
C LEU A 18 2.57 0.69 5.92
N SER A 19 1.28 1.03 5.87
CA SER A 19 0.76 2.10 5.01
C SER A 19 1.39 3.45 5.38
N GLU A 20 1.43 3.81 6.67
CA GLU A 20 2.08 5.05 7.15
C GLU A 20 3.55 5.09 6.72
N TYR A 21 4.27 3.96 6.78
CA TYR A 21 5.65 3.87 6.31
C TYR A 21 5.77 4.11 4.79
N LEU A 22 4.90 3.50 3.99
CA LEU A 22 4.91 3.64 2.53
C LEU A 22 4.51 5.05 2.08
N ASP A 23 3.56 5.66 2.78
CA ASP A 23 3.07 7.02 2.52
C ASP A 23 4.02 8.10 3.07
N GLY A 24 5.05 7.71 3.84
CA GLY A 24 6.06 8.61 4.40
C GLY A 24 5.55 9.44 5.58
N GLU A 25 4.53 8.94 6.29
CA GLU A 25 3.87 9.63 7.41
C GLU A 25 4.53 9.35 8.76
N LEU A 26 5.43 8.36 8.83
CA LEU A 26 6.22 8.06 10.03
C LEU A 26 7.25 9.15 10.33
N SER A 27 7.51 9.37 11.62
CA SER A 27 8.65 10.20 12.03
C SER A 27 9.99 9.53 11.64
N PRO A 28 11.09 10.30 11.52
CA PRO A 28 12.39 9.72 11.18
C PRO A 28 12.87 8.63 12.15
N GLU A 29 12.51 8.74 13.43
CA GLU A 29 12.86 7.75 14.45
C GLU A 29 12.07 6.44 14.25
N GLU A 30 10.78 6.55 13.97
CA GLU A 30 9.92 5.39 13.68
C GLU A 30 10.33 4.70 12.38
N ALA A 31 10.64 5.46 11.33
CA ALA A 31 11.13 4.90 10.07
C ALA A 31 12.45 4.14 10.26
N ALA A 32 13.40 4.70 11.03
CA ALA A 32 14.66 4.02 11.33
C ALA A 32 14.44 2.72 12.13
N HIS A 33 13.48 2.72 13.07
CA HIS A 33 13.10 1.53 13.82
C HIS A 33 12.49 0.45 12.91
N PHE A 34 11.60 0.84 11.99
CA PHE A 34 11.02 -0.05 10.98
C PHE A 34 12.10 -0.70 10.12
N GLU A 35 13.01 0.12 9.59
CA GLU A 35 14.13 -0.36 8.76
C GLU A 35 15.04 -1.33 9.52
N ALA A 36 15.34 -1.04 10.79
CA ALA A 36 16.17 -1.90 11.64
C ALA A 36 15.52 -3.28 11.85
N HIS A 37 14.23 -3.33 12.18
CA HIS A 37 13.52 -4.60 12.33
C HIS A 37 13.44 -5.37 11.01
N ILE A 38 13.05 -4.70 9.92
CA ILE A 38 12.95 -5.33 8.60
C ILE A 38 14.30 -5.96 8.23
N ALA A 39 15.42 -5.26 8.45
CA ALA A 39 16.76 -5.78 8.15
C ALA A 39 17.17 -6.98 9.03
N ALA A 40 16.71 -7.01 10.30
CA ALA A 40 17.06 -8.06 11.25
C ALA A 40 16.11 -9.28 11.22
N CYS A 41 14.95 -9.16 10.59
CA CYS A 41 13.87 -10.15 10.65
C CYS A 41 13.64 -10.83 9.28
N PRO A 42 14.12 -12.07 9.07
CA PRO A 42 13.98 -12.78 7.79
C PRO A 42 12.56 -12.83 7.19
N PRO A 43 11.47 -13.09 7.94
CA PRO A 43 10.13 -13.07 7.37
C PRO A 43 9.70 -11.67 6.90
N CYS A 44 10.11 -10.60 7.60
CA CYS A 44 9.85 -9.23 7.15
C CYS A 44 10.64 -8.89 5.89
N VAL A 45 11.90 -9.33 5.78
CA VAL A 45 12.68 -9.20 4.53
C VAL A 45 11.95 -9.86 3.37
N GLU A 46 11.56 -11.13 3.52
CA GLU A 46 10.85 -11.88 2.47
C GLU A 46 9.55 -11.17 2.06
N PHE A 47 8.78 -10.69 3.03
CA PHE A 47 7.53 -9.99 2.78
C PHE A 47 7.76 -8.67 2.03
N VAL A 48 8.67 -7.82 2.50
CA VAL A 48 8.95 -6.51 1.89
C VAL A 48 9.47 -6.68 0.46
N GLU A 49 10.33 -7.67 0.21
CA GLU A 49 10.78 -7.99 -1.14
C GLU A 49 9.63 -8.45 -2.06
N SER A 50 8.69 -9.24 -1.53
CA SER A 50 7.48 -9.62 -2.29
C SER A 50 6.56 -8.42 -2.56
N LEU A 51 6.44 -7.51 -1.61
CA LEU A 51 5.64 -6.29 -1.74
C LEU A 51 6.23 -5.35 -2.80
N LYS A 52 7.54 -5.11 -2.77
CA LYS A 52 8.26 -4.31 -3.79
C LYS A 52 7.98 -4.83 -5.21
N LYS A 53 8.03 -6.16 -5.41
CA LYS A 53 7.70 -6.77 -6.71
C LYS A 53 6.26 -6.50 -7.14
N SER A 54 5.32 -6.54 -6.19
CA SER A 54 3.90 -6.23 -6.45
C SER A 54 3.72 -4.76 -6.84
N ILE A 55 4.37 -3.85 -6.13
CA ILE A 55 4.38 -2.40 -6.41
C ILE A 55 4.98 -2.14 -7.80
N ASP A 56 6.14 -2.72 -8.10
CA ASP A 56 6.77 -2.61 -9.42
C ASP A 56 5.88 -3.13 -10.55
N ALA A 57 5.21 -4.26 -10.35
CA ALA A 57 4.28 -4.82 -11.31
C ALA A 57 3.09 -3.88 -11.55
N ALA A 58 2.56 -3.26 -10.49
CA ALA A 58 1.50 -2.26 -10.59
C ALA A 58 1.96 -1.00 -11.33
N HIS A 59 3.17 -0.50 -11.09
CA HIS A 59 3.73 0.65 -11.81
C HIS A 59 3.97 0.37 -13.30
N ARG A 60 4.36 -0.86 -13.65
CA ARG A 60 4.57 -1.27 -15.05
C ARG A 60 3.28 -1.64 -15.76
N PHE A 61 2.17 -1.74 -15.03
CA PHE A 61 0.89 -2.06 -15.63
C PHE A 61 0.39 -0.87 -16.46
N HIS A 62 0.45 -1.05 -17.78
CA HIS A 62 -0.20 -0.15 -18.72
C HIS A 62 -1.56 -0.73 -19.08
N SER A 63 -2.63 -0.02 -18.72
CA SER A 63 -3.98 -0.36 -19.16
C SER A 63 -4.02 -0.36 -20.69
N PRO A 64 -4.52 -1.44 -21.34
CA PRO A 64 -4.71 -1.46 -22.78
C PRO A 64 -5.77 -0.45 -23.23
N CYS A 65 -6.62 0.00 -22.31
CA CYS A 65 -7.58 1.08 -22.55
C CYS A 65 -6.91 2.41 -22.21
N ALA A 66 -6.43 3.13 -23.23
CA ALA A 66 -5.99 4.51 -23.07
C ALA A 66 -7.19 5.41 -22.74
N PRO A 67 -7.02 6.47 -21.92
CA PRO A 67 -8.10 7.39 -21.53
C PRO A 67 -8.84 8.01 -22.73
N GLU A 68 -8.14 8.15 -23.86
CA GLU A 68 -8.67 8.68 -25.12
C GLU A 68 -9.79 7.81 -25.73
N HIS A 69 -9.88 6.54 -25.36
CA HIS A 69 -10.94 5.63 -25.81
C HIS A 69 -12.21 5.72 -24.95
N VAL A 70 -12.21 6.53 -23.89
CA VAL A 70 -13.39 6.72 -23.03
C VAL A 70 -14.17 7.93 -23.53
N PRO A 71 -15.44 7.79 -23.97
CA PRO A 71 -16.26 8.93 -24.34
C PRO A 71 -16.37 9.93 -23.18
N ALA A 72 -16.27 11.22 -23.49
CA ALA A 72 -16.24 12.28 -22.47
C ALA A 72 -17.43 12.20 -21.49
N GLU A 73 -18.63 11.85 -21.98
CA GLU A 73 -19.81 11.66 -21.15
C GLU A 73 -19.63 10.56 -20.07
N VAL A 74 -19.02 9.44 -20.45
CA VAL A 74 -18.76 8.31 -19.54
C VAL A 74 -17.71 8.70 -18.51
N ALA A 75 -16.64 9.37 -18.95
CA ALA A 75 -15.61 9.87 -18.05
C ALA A 75 -16.18 10.86 -17.02
N GLU A 76 -17.00 11.81 -17.45
CA GLU A 76 -17.63 12.79 -16.55
C GLU A 76 -18.62 12.14 -15.58
N ARG A 77 -19.39 11.15 -16.03
CA ARG A 77 -20.29 10.36 -15.15
C ARG A 77 -19.49 9.58 -14.10
N LEU A 78 -18.37 8.96 -14.48
CA LEU A 78 -17.49 8.25 -13.56
C LEU A 78 -16.87 9.20 -12.54
N LYS A 79 -16.33 10.35 -12.96
CA LYS A 79 -15.78 11.38 -12.05
C LYS A 79 -16.82 11.87 -11.05
N LYS A 80 -18.04 12.17 -11.50
CA LYS A 80 -19.15 12.60 -10.61
C LYS A 80 -19.54 11.52 -9.61
N ALA A 81 -19.67 10.26 -10.05
CA ALA A 81 -19.99 9.15 -9.17
C ALA A 81 -18.88 8.89 -8.13
N TRP A 82 -17.62 8.99 -8.56
CA TRP A 82 -16.44 8.87 -7.70
C TRP A 82 -16.40 9.97 -6.64
N ALA A 83 -16.56 11.23 -7.04
CA ALA A 83 -16.60 12.38 -6.12
C ALA A 83 -17.74 12.24 -5.09
N ALA A 84 -18.93 11.83 -5.52
CA ALA A 84 -20.03 11.55 -4.60
C ALA A 84 -19.72 10.39 -3.64
N SER A 85 -18.95 9.39 -4.07
CA SER A 85 -18.52 8.28 -3.21
C SER A 85 -17.47 8.70 -2.19
N LEU A 86 -16.51 9.53 -2.58
CA LEU A 86 -15.52 10.10 -1.65
C LEU A 86 -16.20 11.01 -0.62
N ALA A 87 -17.15 11.83 -1.03
CA ALA A 87 -17.91 12.66 -0.09
C ALA A 87 -18.71 11.85 0.96
N ARG A 88 -19.07 10.60 0.64
CA ARG A 88 -19.73 9.67 1.58
C ARG A 88 -18.73 8.96 2.49
N ARG A 89 -17.50 8.77 2.05
CA ARG A 89 -16.37 8.38 2.91
C ARG A 89 -15.92 9.63 3.67
N GLY A 90 -16.65 9.98 4.74
CA GLY A 90 -16.21 11.03 5.65
C GLY A 90 -14.76 10.80 6.11
N PRO A 91 -14.07 11.83 6.65
CA PRO A 91 -12.66 11.74 7.00
C PRO A 91 -12.43 10.51 7.87
N GLU A 92 -11.47 9.69 7.47
CA GLU A 92 -10.99 8.55 8.24
C GLU A 92 -10.67 9.04 9.65
N LYS A 93 -11.21 8.35 10.65
CA LYS A 93 -11.23 8.79 12.05
C LYS A 93 -9.94 8.41 12.76
#